data_AF-A0A6N9Q8P1-F1
#
_entry.id   AF-A0A6N9Q8P1-F1
#
_cell.length_a   1.000
_cell.length_b   1.000
_cell.length_c   1.000
_cell.angle_alpha   90.00
_cell.angle_beta   90.00
_cell.angle_gamma   90.00
#
_symmetry.space_group_name_H-M   'P 1'
#
loop_
_entity.id
_entity.type
_entity.pdbx_description
1 polymer ?
#
loop_
_entity_poly.entity_id
_entity_poly.type
_entity_poly.pdbx_seq_one_letter_code
_entity_poly.pdbx_strand_id
1 'polypeptide(L)'
;MSTKQKILGWIIAIFAIVILNVIFWGTKHVETKNITTIENTISSIGGIVIEYKKLSDSNKDRSPFGAEYYHRHNSLYKVTFTWVDDREYIAWFRSNDIVGQSFEEDTEITRRTGYPPAWIFEDNINHR
;
A
#
# COMPACT_ATOMS: atom_id res chain seq x y z
N MET A 1 4.92 -22.82 -41.99
CA MET A 1 5.62 -22.64 -40.71
C MET A 1 6.39 -23.91 -40.38
N SER A 2 7.72 -23.83 -40.26
CA SER A 2 8.56 -25.01 -40.03
C SER A 2 8.39 -25.56 -38.60
N THR A 3 8.71 -26.83 -38.38
CA THR A 3 8.66 -27.47 -37.03
C THR A 3 9.49 -26.68 -36.01
N LYS A 4 10.63 -26.12 -36.44
CA LYS A 4 11.48 -25.24 -35.60
C LYS A 4 10.78 -23.94 -35.19
N GLN A 5 10.02 -23.33 -36.11
CA GLN A 5 9.23 -22.12 -35.83
C GLN A 5 8.06 -22.40 -34.88
N LYS A 6 7.42 -23.57 -34.98
CA LYS A 6 6.36 -23.98 -34.05
C LYS A 6 6.90 -24.19 -32.63
N ILE A 7 8.04 -24.87 -32.49
CA ILE A 7 8.70 -25.09 -31.19
C ILE A 7 9.12 -23.75 -30.56
N LEU A 8 9.71 -22.85 -31.34
CA LEU A 8 10.09 -21.52 -30.86
C LEU A 8 8.88 -20.72 -30.36
N GLY A 9 7.75 -20.81 -31.07
CA GLY A 9 6.50 -20.18 -30.64
C GLY A 9 6.00 -20.70 -29.28
N TRP A 10 6.08 -22.02 -29.05
CA TRP A 10 5.73 -22.61 -27.76
C TRP A 10 6.65 -22.15 -26.63
N ILE A 11 7.95 -22.06 -26.87
CA ILE A 11 8.91 -21.57 -25.86
C ILE A 11 8.57 -20.14 -25.46
N ILE A 12 8.33 -19.26 -26.43
CA ILE A 12 7.95 -17.86 -26.17
C ILE A 12 6.63 -17.78 -25.38
N ALA A 13 5.63 -18.58 -25.76
CA ALA A 13 4.36 -18.63 -25.06
C ALA A 13 4.52 -19.06 -23.59
N ILE A 14 5.32 -20.10 -23.33
CA ILE A 14 5.61 -20.57 -21.96
C ILE A 14 6.34 -19.48 -21.17
N PHE A 15 7.35 -18.84 -21.75
CA PHE A 15 8.06 -17.73 -21.09
C PHE A 15 7.13 -16.57 -20.75
N ALA A 16 6.24 -16.19 -21.67
CA ALA A 16 5.24 -15.15 -21.41
C ALA A 16 4.32 -15.52 -20.23
N ILE A 17 3.84 -16.78 -20.17
CA ILE A 17 3.00 -17.26 -19.07
C ILE A 17 3.76 -17.19 -17.73
N VAL A 18 5.03 -17.61 -17.71
CA VAL A 18 5.85 -17.56 -16.49
C VAL A 18 6.05 -16.12 -16.02
N ILE A 19 6.40 -15.21 -16.93
CA ILE A 19 6.61 -13.79 -16.60
C ILE A 19 5.32 -13.16 -16.04
N LEU A 20 4.18 -13.41 -16.68
CA LEU A 20 2.89 -12.91 -16.20
C LEU A 20 2.55 -13.42 -14.80
N ASN A 21 2.83 -14.70 -14.51
CA ASN A 21 2.65 -15.26 -13.17
C ASN A 21 3.55 -14.57 -12.15
N VAL A 22 4.84 -14.35 -12.46
CA VAL A 22 5.78 -13.67 -11.55
C VAL A 22 5.29 -12.25 -11.24
N ILE A 23 4.85 -11.49 -12.26
CA ILE A 23 4.32 -10.13 -12.07
C ILE A 23 3.05 -10.18 -11.19
N PHE A 24 2.13 -11.09 -11.47
CA PHE A 24 0.89 -11.24 -10.71
C PHE A 24 1.16 -11.55 -9.24
N TRP A 25 1.99 -12.56 -8.94
CA TRP A 25 2.34 -12.91 -7.57
C TRP A 25 3.11 -11.81 -6.85
N GLY A 26 4.03 -11.11 -7.55
CA GLY A 26 4.75 -9.97 -7.00
C GLY A 26 3.82 -8.85 -6.56
N THR A 27 2.87 -8.45 -7.41
CA THR A 27 1.88 -7.42 -7.06
C THR A 27 0.99 -7.83 -5.89
N LYS A 28 0.56 -9.10 -5.86
CA LYS A 28 -0.25 -9.64 -4.74
C LYS A 28 0.50 -9.70 -3.42
N HIS A 29 1.79 -10.02 -3.45
CA HIS A 29 2.62 -10.04 -2.25
C HIS A 29 2.76 -8.64 -1.64
N VAL A 30 3.02 -7.62 -2.46
CA VAL A 30 3.11 -6.22 -2.01
C VAL A 30 1.78 -5.73 -1.45
N GLU A 31 0.66 -6.02 -2.14
CA GLU A 31 -0.68 -5.69 -1.65
C GLU A 31 -0.98 -6.33 -0.29
N THR A 32 -0.67 -7.62 -0.12
CA THR A 32 -0.88 -8.34 1.15
C THR A 32 -0.06 -7.72 2.28
N LYS A 33 1.23 -7.42 2.04
CA LYS A 33 2.11 -6.78 3.03
C LYS A 33 1.55 -5.42 3.47
N ASN A 34 1.03 -4.63 2.53
CA ASN A 34 0.44 -3.33 2.83
C ASN A 34 -0.83 -3.47 3.69
N ILE A 35 -1.71 -4.41 3.35
CA ILE A 35 -2.93 -4.70 4.14
C ILE A 35 -2.56 -5.12 5.56
N THR A 36 -1.64 -6.07 5.73
CA THR A 36 -1.18 -6.50 7.06
C THR A 36 -0.57 -5.36 7.86
N THR A 37 0.16 -4.45 7.20
CA THR A 37 0.71 -3.25 7.87
C THR A 37 -0.42 -2.33 8.33
N ILE A 38 -1.45 -2.14 7.52
CA ILE A 38 -2.62 -1.34 7.87
C ILE A 38 -3.34 -1.92 9.10
N GLU A 39 -3.65 -3.21 9.04
CA GLU A 39 -4.34 -3.92 10.13
C GLU A 39 -3.56 -3.86 11.44
N ASN A 40 -2.24 -4.10 11.39
CA ASN A 40 -1.38 -4.04 12.57
C ASN A 40 -1.32 -2.64 13.18
N THR A 41 -1.15 -1.59 12.36
CA THR A 41 -1.10 -0.22 12.86
C THR A 41 -2.42 0.19 13.50
N ILE A 42 -3.54 -0.04 12.84
CA ILE A 42 -4.87 0.30 13.38
C ILE A 42 -5.18 -0.52 14.64
N SER A 43 -4.83 -1.80 14.66
CA SER A 43 -5.00 -2.63 15.87
C SER A 43 -4.12 -2.16 17.03
N SER A 44 -2.90 -1.69 16.75
CA SER A 44 -1.98 -1.21 17.79
C SER A 44 -2.49 0.02 18.54
N ILE A 45 -3.31 0.85 17.90
CA ILE A 45 -3.99 1.98 18.53
C ILE A 45 -5.35 1.60 19.11
N GLY A 46 -5.72 0.31 19.08
CA GLY A 46 -6.99 -0.21 19.59
C GLY A 46 -8.19 -0.03 18.65
N GLY A 47 -7.95 0.27 17.37
CA GLY A 47 -8.99 0.41 16.36
C GLY A 47 -9.26 -0.89 15.59
N ILE A 48 -10.36 -0.91 14.84
CA ILE A 48 -10.76 -2.02 13.96
C ILE A 48 -10.98 -1.48 12.55
N VAL A 49 -10.28 -2.04 11.57
CA VAL A 49 -10.42 -1.63 10.16
C VAL A 49 -11.79 -2.04 9.63
N ILE A 50 -12.53 -1.08 9.09
CA ILE A 50 -13.82 -1.29 8.40
C ILE A 50 -13.58 -1.46 6.90
N GLU A 51 -12.81 -0.55 6.32
CA GLU A 51 -12.53 -0.51 4.90
C GLU A 51 -11.11 0.02 4.66
N TYR A 52 -10.41 -0.55 3.69
CA TYR A 52 -9.25 0.06 3.09
C TYR A 52 -9.43 0.12 1.58
N LYS A 53 -9.24 1.31 1.01
CA LYS A 53 -9.41 1.56 -0.42
C LYS A 53 -8.09 2.03 -1.00
N LYS A 54 -7.52 1.23 -1.90
CA LYS A 54 -6.37 1.63 -2.71
C LYS A 54 -6.78 2.72 -3.71
N LEU A 55 -6.06 3.83 -3.73
CA LEU A 55 -6.31 4.91 -4.69
C LEU A 55 -5.72 4.56 -6.06
N SER A 56 -6.54 4.74 -7.11
CA SER A 56 -6.08 4.75 -8.49
C SER A 56 -5.20 5.97 -8.75
N ASP A 57 -4.30 5.89 -9.72
CA ASP A 57 -3.38 7.00 -10.06
C ASP A 57 -4.11 8.33 -10.32
N SER A 58 -5.30 8.26 -10.90
CA SER A 58 -6.17 9.42 -11.17
C SER A 58 -6.78 10.13 -9.95
N ASN A 59 -6.65 9.55 -8.75
CA ASN A 59 -7.24 10.10 -7.52
C ASN A 59 -6.19 10.40 -6.45
N LYS A 60 -4.90 10.20 -6.74
CA LYS A 60 -3.81 10.27 -5.74
C LYS A 60 -3.53 11.69 -5.24
N ASP A 61 -3.82 12.69 -6.06
CA ASP A 61 -3.82 14.12 -5.73
C ASP A 61 -4.84 14.50 -4.64
N ARG A 62 -5.88 13.68 -4.45
CA ARG A 62 -6.88 13.87 -3.39
C ARG A 62 -6.41 13.39 -2.02
N SER A 63 -5.24 12.77 -1.94
CA SER A 63 -4.67 12.37 -0.65
C SER A 63 -3.87 13.51 -0.03
N PRO A 64 -3.70 13.52 1.30
CA PRO A 64 -2.79 14.45 1.98
C PRO A 64 -1.32 14.34 1.52
N PHE A 65 -0.96 13.26 0.81
CA PHE A 65 0.36 13.03 0.23
C PHE A 65 0.52 13.57 -1.20
N GLY A 66 -0.47 14.29 -1.75
CA GLY A 66 -0.51 14.69 -3.16
C GLY A 66 0.72 15.45 -3.66
N ALA A 67 1.37 16.26 -2.81
CA ALA A 67 2.57 17.03 -3.18
C ALA A 67 3.84 16.16 -3.31
N GLU A 68 3.92 15.05 -2.58
CA GLU A 68 5.11 14.18 -2.52
C GLU A 68 5.01 12.99 -3.50
N TYR A 69 3.82 12.77 -4.07
CA TYR A 69 3.52 11.59 -4.88
C TYR A 69 4.19 11.58 -6.26
N TYR A 70 4.38 12.74 -6.90
CA TYR A 70 4.89 12.82 -8.27
C TYR A 70 6.29 12.23 -8.49
N HIS A 71 7.01 11.86 -7.42
CA HIS A 71 8.40 11.42 -7.49
C HIS A 71 8.65 9.96 -7.10
N ARG A 72 7.67 9.17 -6.59
CA ARG A 72 7.93 7.80 -6.12
C ARG A 72 6.76 6.82 -6.37
N HIS A 73 7.11 5.56 -6.68
CA HIS A 73 6.18 4.43 -6.87
C HIS A 73 5.50 4.01 -5.56
N ASN A 74 4.63 4.87 -5.03
CA ASN A 74 3.95 4.65 -3.77
C ASN A 74 2.50 4.21 -4.02
N SER A 75 2.04 3.13 -3.38
CA SER A 75 0.60 2.88 -3.27
C SER A 75 0.02 3.73 -2.15
N LEU A 76 -1.15 4.28 -2.38
CA LEU A 76 -1.86 5.12 -1.42
C LEU A 76 -3.17 4.45 -1.06
N TYR A 77 -3.49 4.43 0.22
CA TYR A 77 -4.69 3.83 0.77
C TYR A 77 -5.41 4.85 1.64
N LYS A 78 -6.73 4.94 1.44
CA LYS A 78 -7.64 5.51 2.43
C LYS A 78 -8.13 4.37 3.31
N VAL A 79 -8.01 4.51 4.62
CA VAL A 79 -8.38 3.53 5.62
C VAL A 79 -9.49 4.12 6.48
N THR A 80 -10.64 3.47 6.48
CA THR A 80 -11.76 3.76 7.38
C THR A 80 -11.73 2.72 8.49
N PHE A 81 -11.76 3.16 9.75
CA PHE A 81 -11.69 2.28 10.92
C PHE A 81 -12.56 2.81 12.06
N THR A 82 -12.96 1.94 12.99
CA THR A 82 -13.58 2.36 14.24
C THR A 82 -12.59 2.36 15.40
N TRP A 83 -12.89 3.13 16.44
CA TRP A 83 -12.15 3.13 17.70
C TRP A 83 -13.09 2.93 18.90
N VAL A 84 -12.61 3.23 20.11
CA VAL A 84 -13.27 2.92 21.41
C VAL A 84 -14.68 3.51 21.54
N ASP A 85 -15.03 4.54 20.77
CA ASP A 85 -16.35 5.19 20.80
C ASP A 85 -17.28 4.75 19.66
N ASP A 86 -16.93 3.69 18.93
CA ASP A 86 -17.63 3.16 17.75
C ASP A 86 -17.84 4.17 16.61
N ARG A 87 -17.13 5.31 16.63
CA ARG A 87 -17.16 6.27 15.52
C ARG A 87 -16.21 5.83 14.42
N GLU A 88 -16.56 6.20 13.19
CA GLU A 88 -15.70 6.01 12.03
C GLU A 88 -14.66 7.13 11.97
N TYR A 89 -13.42 6.71 11.75
CA TYR A 89 -12.25 7.56 11.60
C TYR A 89 -11.57 7.27 10.27
N ILE A 90 -10.86 8.27 9.75
CA ILE A 90 -10.12 8.16 8.51
C ILE A 90 -8.62 8.29 8.78
N ALA A 91 -7.87 7.35 8.21
CA ALA A 91 -6.43 7.41 8.09
C ALA A 91 -5.99 7.26 6.63
N TRP A 92 -4.84 7.82 6.33
CA TRP A 92 -4.16 7.69 5.05
C TRP A 92 -2.85 6.96 5.26
N PHE A 93 -2.65 5.92 4.45
CA PHE A 93 -1.43 5.14 4.44
C PHE A 93 -0.76 5.25 3.08
N ARG A 94 0.55 5.53 3.09
CA ARG A 94 1.41 5.42 1.91
C ARG A 94 2.39 4.27 2.06
N SER A 95 2.45 3.39 1.08
CA SER A 95 3.48 2.36 0.99
C SER A 95 4.59 2.78 0.03
N ASN A 96 5.79 2.23 0.25
CA ASN A 96 6.82 2.20 -0.76
C ASN A 96 6.72 0.83 -1.43
N ASP A 97 6.33 0.80 -2.72
CA ASP A 97 6.11 -0.46 -3.42
C ASP A 97 7.41 -1.09 -3.94
N ILE A 98 8.56 -0.45 -3.68
CA ILE A 98 9.88 -0.99 -3.99
C ILE A 98 10.21 -2.12 -3.01
N VAL A 99 10.31 -3.34 -3.52
CA VAL A 99 10.69 -4.52 -2.74
C VAL A 99 12.05 -4.29 -2.06
N GLY A 100 12.08 -4.47 -0.74
CA GLY A 100 13.29 -4.28 0.07
C GLY A 100 13.50 -2.85 0.59
N GLN A 101 12.66 -1.89 0.21
CA GLN A 101 12.62 -0.58 0.85
C GLN A 101 11.43 -0.49 1.80
N SER A 102 11.70 -0.24 3.08
CA SER A 102 10.72 0.33 3.99
C SER A 102 10.86 1.85 3.96
N PHE A 103 9.79 2.58 4.27
CA PHE A 103 10.02 3.88 4.90
C PHE A 103 10.76 3.54 6.20
N GLU A 104 12.04 3.87 6.28
CA GLU A 104 12.75 3.80 7.55
C GLU A 104 11.90 4.55 8.57
N GLU A 105 11.75 4.00 9.78
CA GLU A 105 11.17 4.73 10.89
C GLU A 105 12.04 5.97 11.11
N ASP A 106 11.66 7.07 10.47
CA ASP A 106 12.22 8.36 10.77
C ASP A 106 11.72 8.73 12.16
N THR A 107 12.52 8.32 13.15
CA THR A 107 12.23 8.47 14.57
C THR A 107 11.96 9.92 14.96
N GLU A 108 12.42 10.91 14.20
CA GLU A 108 12.13 12.32 14.46
C GLU A 108 10.70 12.70 14.05
N ILE A 109 10.22 12.23 12.90
CA ILE A 109 8.84 12.46 12.44
C ILE A 109 7.84 11.69 13.31
N THR A 110 8.16 10.44 13.65
CA THR A 110 7.33 9.62 14.55
C THR A 110 7.19 10.24 15.93
N ARG A 111 8.26 10.85 16.47
CA ARG A 111 8.22 11.57 17.77
C ARG A 111 7.36 12.84 17.74
N ARG A 112 7.30 13.54 16.60
CA ARG A 112 6.52 14.78 16.47
C ARG A 112 5.04 14.55 16.19
N THR A 113 4.72 13.52 15.42
CA THR A 113 3.35 13.26 14.94
C THR A 113 2.64 12.14 15.69
N GLY A 114 3.38 11.33 16.46
CA GLY A 114 2.86 10.16 17.16
C GLY A 114 2.66 8.93 16.27
N TYR A 115 2.90 9.04 14.96
CA TYR A 115 2.64 7.98 13.98
C TYR A 115 3.83 7.82 13.01
N PRO A 116 4.07 6.62 12.44
CA PRO A 116 5.15 6.43 11.48
C PRO A 116 4.98 7.37 10.27
N PRO A 117 6.07 7.82 9.60
CA PRO A 117 6.03 8.80 8.51
C PRO A 117 5.22 8.38 7.26
N ALA A 118 4.76 7.13 7.24
CA ALA A 118 3.86 6.56 6.24
C ALA A 118 2.36 6.83 6.51
N TRP A 119 2.01 7.45 7.63
CA TRP A 119 0.64 7.57 8.13
C TRP A 119 0.23 9.02 8.37
N ILE A 120 -1.02 9.35 8.04
CA ILE A 120 -1.70 10.59 8.41
C ILE A 120 -3.10 10.22 8.90
N PHE A 121 -3.46 10.59 10.12
CA PHE A 121 -4.81 10.42 10.67
C PHE A 121 -5.55 11.77 10.52
N GLU A 122 -6.72 11.78 9.86
CA GLU A 122 -7.46 13.02 9.60
C GLU A 122 -8.02 13.64 10.88
N ASP A 123 -8.48 12.78 11.79
CA ASP A 123 -8.92 13.18 13.10
C ASP A 123 -7.77 13.02 14.08
N ASN A 124 -7.45 14.09 14.81
CA ASN A 124 -6.52 14.02 15.93
C ASN A 124 -7.17 13.13 17.00
N ILE A 125 -6.83 11.83 16.99
CA ILE A 125 -7.21 10.86 18.04
C ILE A 125 -6.70 11.33 19.42
N ASN A 126 -5.78 12.30 19.42
CA ASN A 126 -5.31 13.03 20.60
C ASN A 126 -6.32 14.08 21.09
N HIS A 127 -7.40 13.63 21.72
CA HIS A 127 -8.03 14.38 22.82
C HIS A 127 -8.62 13.42 23.86
N ARG A 128 -7.75 12.75 24.62
CA ARG A 128 -7.92 12.54 26.06
C ARG A 128 -6.61 12.10 26.72
#